data_AF-A0A139DLH5-F1
#
_entry.id   AF-A0A139DLH5-F1
#
_cell.length_a   1.000
_cell.length_b   1.000
_cell.length_c   1.000
_cell.angle_alpha   90.00
_cell.angle_beta   90.00
_cell.angle_gamma   90.00
#
_symmetry.space_group_name_H-M   'P 1'
#
loop_
_entity.id
_entity.type
_entity.pdbx_description
1 polymer ?
#
loop_
_entity_poly.entity_id
_entity_poly.type
_entity_poly.pdbx_seq_one_letter_code
_entity_poly.pdbx_strand_id
1 'polypeptide(L)'
;MTRQRTVGLAFILLLVCTSVSAELVKKSSSGLCHPPESSWYERTKNYEAFDSIKTCLDSGGLLPSGLSLRDIRAERNPASDYRPYDRDYFRHWIDEDGDCQDTRAELLISKSTSEPTFADPLKACRVISGRWNSLFTGQQLYCVNR
;
A
#
# COMPACT_ATOMS: atom_id res chain seq x y z
N MET A 1 76.70 25.68 12.50
CA MET A 1 76.12 24.39 12.07
C MET A 1 74.94 24.06 12.97
N THR A 2 73.75 24.51 12.60
CA THR A 2 72.52 24.39 13.40
C THR A 2 71.54 23.56 12.59
N ARG A 3 71.23 22.34 13.07
CA ARG A 3 70.45 21.34 12.33
C ARG A 3 68.97 21.53 12.65
N GLN A 4 68.24 22.25 11.81
CA GLN A 4 66.77 22.35 11.89
C GLN A 4 66.14 20.98 11.62
N ARG A 5 65.39 20.47 12.61
CA ARG A 5 64.53 19.30 12.45
C ARG A 5 63.16 19.79 11.95
N THR A 6 62.98 19.78 10.63
CA THR A 6 61.66 19.99 10.01
C THR A 6 60.80 18.76 10.27
N VAL A 7 59.77 18.92 11.10
CA VAL A 7 58.69 17.93 11.27
C VAL A 7 57.82 18.00 10.00
N GLY A 8 57.96 17.02 9.13
CA GLY A 8 57.10 16.90 7.95
C GLY A 8 55.72 16.43 8.36
N LEU A 9 54.71 17.31 8.28
CA LEU A 9 53.31 16.91 8.27
C LEU A 9 53.02 16.18 6.96
N ALA A 10 52.95 14.85 7.00
CA ALA A 10 52.39 14.06 5.91
C ALA A 10 50.86 14.09 6.01
N PHE A 11 50.22 14.94 5.20
CA PHE A 11 48.77 14.96 5.04
C PHE A 11 48.38 13.76 4.16
N ILE A 12 48.11 12.60 4.79
CA ILE A 12 47.60 11.41 4.10
C ILE A 12 46.14 11.70 3.69
N LEU A 13 45.94 11.99 2.40
CA LEU A 13 44.62 12.10 1.79
C LEU A 13 43.99 10.70 1.72
N LEU A 14 43.23 10.33 2.75
CA LEU A 14 42.38 9.14 2.72
C LEU A 14 41.25 9.37 1.71
N LEU A 15 41.45 8.89 0.49
CA LEU A 15 40.40 8.79 -0.52
C LEU A 15 39.45 7.67 -0.09
N VAL A 16 38.42 8.01 0.69
CA VAL A 16 37.35 7.07 1.02
C VAL A 16 36.51 6.88 -0.25
N CYS A 17 36.78 5.81 -0.99
CA CYS A 17 35.90 5.36 -2.07
C CYS A 17 34.60 4.85 -1.44
N THR A 18 33.57 5.68 -1.42
CA THR A 18 32.21 5.21 -1.15
C THR A 18 31.72 4.45 -2.39
N SER A 19 31.64 3.12 -2.29
CA SER A 19 31.01 2.30 -3.33
C SER A 19 29.50 2.53 -3.31
N VAL A 20 28.99 3.30 -4.26
CA VAL A 20 27.56 3.34 -4.58
C VAL A 20 27.23 2.06 -5.34
N SER A 21 26.62 1.08 -4.66
CA SER A 21 25.99 -0.05 -5.33
C SER A 21 24.68 0.42 -5.93
N ALA A 22 24.63 0.60 -7.24
CA ALA A 22 23.37 0.76 -7.95
C ALA A 22 22.68 -0.62 -7.97
N GLU A 23 21.67 -0.80 -7.12
CA GLU A 23 20.94 -2.07 -7.06
C GLU A 23 19.99 -2.19 -8.26
N LEU A 24 20.38 -2.99 -9.25
CA LEU A 24 19.59 -3.28 -10.45
C LEU A 24 18.41 -4.21 -10.14
N VAL A 25 17.34 -4.14 -10.92
CA VAL A 25 16.24 -5.11 -10.88
C VAL A 25 16.57 -6.31 -11.76
N LYS A 26 16.43 -7.52 -11.21
CA LYS A 26 16.77 -8.78 -11.89
C LYS A 26 15.52 -9.45 -12.45
N LYS A 27 15.40 -9.57 -13.78
CA LYS A 27 14.33 -10.34 -14.42
C LYS A 27 14.75 -11.80 -14.60
N SER A 28 14.05 -12.74 -13.97
CA SER A 28 14.32 -14.18 -14.11
C SER A 28 13.96 -14.68 -15.51
N SER A 29 14.46 -15.88 -15.86
CA SER A 29 14.07 -16.59 -17.10
C SER A 29 12.58 -16.93 -17.16
N SER A 30 11.90 -17.01 -16.02
CA SER A 30 10.43 -17.16 -15.94
C SER A 30 9.67 -15.85 -16.14
N GLY A 31 10.36 -14.74 -16.38
CA GLY A 31 9.78 -13.43 -16.63
C GLY A 31 9.41 -12.62 -15.38
N LEU A 32 9.93 -13.00 -14.20
CA LEU A 32 9.64 -12.29 -12.95
C LEU A 32 10.70 -11.22 -12.65
N CYS A 33 10.25 -9.99 -12.39
CA CYS A 33 11.08 -8.86 -12.00
C CYS A 33 11.32 -8.87 -10.48
N HIS A 34 12.53 -9.22 -10.08
CA HIS A 34 13.00 -9.23 -8.70
C HIS A 34 13.76 -7.94 -8.39
N PRO A 35 13.16 -6.96 -7.70
CA PRO A 35 13.92 -5.85 -7.14
C PRO A 35 14.61 -6.29 -5.83
N PRO A 36 15.55 -5.50 -5.29
CA PRO A 36 16.35 -5.86 -4.10
C PRO A 36 15.53 -6.23 -2.86
N GLU A 37 14.35 -5.64 -2.73
CA GLU A 37 13.40 -5.85 -1.64
C GLU A 37 12.74 -7.24 -1.71
N SER A 38 12.84 -7.94 -2.84
CA SER A 38 12.24 -9.26 -3.01
C SER A 38 13.07 -10.37 -2.36
N SER A 39 12.40 -11.30 -1.66
CA SER A 39 13.04 -12.46 -0.99
C SER A 39 13.84 -13.39 -1.90
N TRP A 40 13.64 -13.28 -3.21
CA TRP A 40 14.31 -14.08 -4.24
C TRP A 40 15.44 -13.35 -4.97
N TYR A 41 15.67 -12.07 -4.68
CA TYR A 41 16.65 -11.24 -5.37
C TYR A 41 18.06 -11.88 -5.41
N GLU A 42 18.53 -12.38 -4.27
CA GLU A 42 19.85 -13.01 -4.18
C GLU A 42 19.92 -14.41 -4.78
N ARG A 43 18.78 -15.10 -4.87
CA ARG A 43 18.67 -16.46 -5.42
C ARG A 43 18.64 -16.44 -6.94
N THR A 44 18.15 -15.35 -7.54
CA THR A 44 18.10 -15.16 -8.99
C THR A 44 19.51 -14.87 -9.53
N LYS A 45 20.23 -15.92 -9.93
CA LYS A 45 21.60 -15.83 -10.48
C LYS A 45 21.64 -15.62 -12.00
N ASN A 46 20.67 -16.18 -12.72
CA ASN A 46 20.51 -15.99 -14.16
C ASN A 46 19.39 -14.98 -14.39
N TYR A 47 19.73 -13.80 -14.88
CA TYR A 47 18.77 -12.71 -15.05
C TYR A 47 19.17 -11.75 -16.17
N GLU A 48 18.16 -11.03 -16.66
CA GLU A 48 18.33 -9.78 -17.40
C GLU A 48 18.23 -8.61 -16.40
N ALA A 49 19.16 -7.66 -16.47
CA ALA A 49 19.25 -6.55 -15.52
C ALA A 49 18.52 -5.31 -16.05
N PHE A 50 17.78 -4.62 -15.17
CA PHE A 50 17.07 -3.38 -15.47
C PHE A 50 17.41 -2.31 -14.43
N ASP A 51 17.52 -1.05 -14.87
CA ASP A 51 17.82 0.07 -13.98
C ASP A 51 16.65 0.43 -13.04
N SER A 52 15.44 -0.06 -13.36
CA SER A 52 14.27 0.17 -12.52
C SER A 52 13.24 -0.95 -12.65
N ILE A 53 12.38 -1.05 -11.64
CA ILE A 53 11.24 -1.98 -11.69
C ILE A 53 10.30 -1.64 -12.85
N LYS A 54 10.14 -0.35 -13.16
CA LYS A 54 9.26 0.11 -14.24
C LYS A 54 9.73 -0.40 -15.59
N THR A 55 11.02 -0.22 -15.90
CA THR A 55 11.61 -0.68 -17.17
C THR A 55 11.55 -2.20 -17.30
N CYS A 56 11.66 -2.93 -16.19
CA CYS A 56 11.48 -4.38 -16.20
C CYS A 56 10.04 -4.79 -16.54
N LEU A 57 9.04 -4.14 -15.95
CA LEU A 57 7.63 -4.40 -16.25
C LEU A 57 7.26 -4.00 -17.68
N ASP A 58 7.76 -2.86 -18.16
CA ASP A 58 7.55 -2.38 -19.54
C ASP A 58 8.17 -3.37 -20.57
N SER A 59 9.17 -4.15 -20.18
CA SER A 59 9.73 -5.26 -20.98
C SER A 59 8.89 -6.55 -20.98
N GLY A 60 7.67 -6.49 -20.41
CA GLY A 60 6.77 -7.63 -20.27
C GLY A 60 7.05 -8.55 -19.07
N GLY A 61 7.84 -8.07 -18.11
CA GLY A 61 8.05 -8.80 -16.85
C GLY A 61 6.87 -8.65 -15.87
N LEU A 62 6.79 -9.55 -14.89
CA LEU A 62 5.75 -9.55 -13.85
C LEU A 62 6.37 -9.48 -12.46
N LEU A 63 5.63 -8.94 -11.49
CA LEU A 63 6.06 -8.98 -10.09
C LEU A 63 5.86 -10.38 -9.48
N PRO A 64 6.74 -10.81 -8.57
CA PRO A 64 6.52 -12.01 -7.76
C PRO A 64 5.24 -11.90 -6.92
N SER A 65 4.65 -13.05 -6.59
CA SER A 65 3.51 -13.11 -5.68
C SER A 65 3.86 -12.52 -4.30
N GLY A 66 2.95 -11.69 -3.77
CA GLY A 66 3.13 -11.02 -2.49
C GLY A 66 4.00 -9.76 -2.52
N LEU A 67 4.51 -9.35 -3.69
CA LEU A 67 5.20 -8.08 -3.87
C LEU A 67 4.33 -7.14 -4.72
N SER A 68 4.03 -5.94 -4.21
CA SER A 68 3.32 -4.92 -4.98
C SER A 68 4.22 -3.76 -5.36
N LEU A 69 3.88 -3.07 -6.46
CA LEU A 69 4.52 -1.81 -6.85
C LEU A 69 4.41 -0.74 -5.75
N ARG A 70 3.46 -0.86 -4.84
CA ARG A 70 3.26 0.07 -3.73
C ARG A 70 4.33 -0.16 -2.67
N ASP A 71 4.60 -1.40 -2.31
CA ASP A 71 5.61 -1.78 -1.31
C ASP A 71 7.01 -1.30 -1.75
N ILE A 72 7.36 -1.56 -3.02
CA ILE A 72 8.64 -1.15 -3.63
C ILE A 72 8.80 0.38 -3.71
N ARG A 73 7.69 1.14 -3.75
CA ARG A 73 7.73 2.62 -3.77
C ARG A 73 7.77 3.22 -2.36
N ALA A 74 7.09 2.61 -1.40
CA ALA A 74 7.06 3.07 -0.01
C ALA A 74 8.45 2.97 0.64
N GLU A 75 9.19 1.89 0.37
CA GLU A 75 10.56 1.71 0.88
C GLU A 75 11.56 2.71 0.29
N ARG A 76 11.38 3.09 -0.99
CA ARG A 76 12.23 4.10 -1.65
C ARG A 76 11.94 5.55 -1.26
N ASN A 77 10.84 5.82 -0.53
CA ASN A 77 10.55 7.15 -0.03
C ASN A 77 10.06 7.09 1.42
N PRO A 78 10.96 6.89 2.40
CA PRO A 78 10.59 6.73 3.81
C PRO A 78 9.95 7.98 4.43
N ALA A 79 9.97 9.13 3.75
CA ALA A 79 9.28 10.36 4.15
C ALA A 79 7.80 10.42 3.72
N SER A 80 7.32 9.42 2.97
CA SER A 80 5.93 9.32 2.53
C SER A 80 5.08 8.66 3.62
N ASP A 81 4.37 9.45 4.44
CA ASP A 81 3.27 8.98 5.31
C ASP A 81 2.01 8.57 4.51
N TYR A 82 2.13 8.41 3.19
CA TYR A 82 1.05 7.87 2.39
C TYR A 82 0.87 6.39 2.74
N ARG A 83 -0.13 6.10 3.58
CA ARG A 83 -0.66 4.76 3.75
C ARG A 83 -1.70 4.52 2.65
N PRO A 84 -1.42 3.59 1.72
CA PRO A 84 -2.45 2.92 0.94
C PRO A 84 -3.78 2.74 1.68
N TYR A 85 -4.88 3.10 1.03
CA TYR A 85 -6.18 2.55 1.42
C TYR A 85 -6.09 1.02 1.38
N ASP A 86 -6.31 0.39 2.53
CA ASP A 86 -6.46 -1.04 2.71
C ASP A 86 -7.85 -1.30 3.30
N ARG A 87 -8.70 -1.98 2.53
CA ARG A 87 -10.08 -2.29 2.92
C ARG A 87 -10.13 -3.19 4.15
N ASP A 88 -9.10 -4.01 4.37
CA ASP A 88 -9.07 -5.04 5.41
C ASP A 88 -8.85 -4.45 6.81
N TYR A 89 -8.30 -3.23 6.91
CA TYR A 89 -8.22 -2.51 8.17
C TYR A 89 -9.57 -2.05 8.71
N PHE A 90 -10.56 -1.90 7.84
CA PHE A 90 -11.92 -1.55 8.22
C PHE A 90 -12.74 -2.82 8.31
N ARG A 91 -12.79 -3.44 9.50
CA ARG A 91 -13.60 -4.65 9.71
C ARG A 91 -15.09 -4.37 9.41
N HIS A 92 -15.87 -5.44 9.30
CA HIS A 92 -17.32 -5.37 9.08
C HIS A 92 -18.01 -4.44 10.10
N TRP A 93 -19.18 -3.94 9.74
CA TRP A 93 -20.04 -3.19 10.65
C TRP A 93 -20.29 -4.04 11.89
N ILE A 94 -20.07 -3.45 13.07
CA ILE A 94 -20.21 -4.15 14.35
C ILE A 94 -21.65 -4.00 14.86
N ASP A 95 -22.11 -4.99 15.60
CA ASP A 95 -23.34 -4.95 16.40
C ASP A 95 -22.88 -4.85 17.85
N GLU A 96 -22.98 -3.65 18.45
CA GLU A 96 -22.40 -3.34 19.75
C GLU A 96 -23.28 -3.83 20.91
N ASP A 97 -24.60 -3.76 20.76
CA ASP A 97 -25.57 -4.12 21.79
C ASP A 97 -26.21 -5.51 21.59
N GLY A 98 -25.93 -6.16 20.47
CA GLY A 98 -26.36 -7.53 20.18
C GLY A 98 -27.82 -7.62 19.79
N ASP A 99 -28.43 -6.52 19.32
CA ASP A 99 -29.84 -6.45 18.99
C ASP A 99 -30.19 -6.95 17.58
N CYS A 100 -29.18 -7.41 16.82
CA CYS A 100 -29.18 -7.82 15.40
C CYS A 100 -29.00 -6.71 14.37
N GLN A 101 -28.97 -5.43 14.77
CA GLN A 101 -28.70 -4.29 13.91
C GLN A 101 -27.24 -3.91 14.03
N ASP A 102 -26.46 -4.21 12.98
CA ASP A 102 -25.11 -3.65 12.91
C ASP A 102 -25.15 -2.12 12.76
N THR A 103 -24.02 -1.45 12.98
CA THR A 103 -23.91 0.01 12.86
C THR A 103 -24.40 0.54 11.50
N ARG A 104 -24.36 -0.27 10.43
CA ARG A 104 -24.95 0.14 9.14
C ARG A 104 -26.47 0.16 9.21
N ALA A 105 -27.11 -0.88 9.75
CA ALA A 105 -28.54 -0.93 9.92
C ALA A 105 -29.05 0.22 10.79
N GLU A 106 -28.41 0.49 11.92
CA GLU A 106 -28.74 1.59 12.82
C GLU A 106 -28.66 2.96 12.12
N LEU A 107 -27.59 3.19 11.35
CA LEU A 107 -27.42 4.41 10.57
C LEU A 107 -28.47 4.53 9.47
N LEU A 108 -28.81 3.44 8.78
CA LEU A 108 -29.83 3.46 7.75
C LEU A 108 -31.21 3.81 8.33
N ILE A 109 -31.57 3.27 9.49
CA ILE A 109 -32.83 3.56 10.17
C ILE A 109 -32.87 5.01 10.63
N SER A 110 -31.85 5.46 11.38
CA SER A 110 -31.81 6.80 11.97
C SER A 110 -31.70 7.92 10.93
N LYS A 111 -31.09 7.66 9.76
CA LYS A 111 -30.92 8.66 8.69
C LYS A 111 -32.03 8.62 7.64
N SER A 112 -32.94 7.65 7.70
CA SER A 112 -34.05 7.62 6.77
C SER A 112 -35.03 8.75 7.05
N THR A 113 -35.47 9.42 5.99
CA THR A 113 -36.49 10.48 6.00
C THR A 113 -37.91 9.92 5.80
N SER A 114 -38.02 8.63 5.51
CA SER A 114 -39.26 7.88 5.47
C SER A 114 -39.14 6.63 6.34
N GLU A 115 -40.27 5.97 6.63
CA GLU A 115 -40.25 4.68 7.29
C GLU A 115 -39.39 3.68 6.50
N PRO A 116 -38.33 3.08 7.09
CA PRO A 116 -37.56 2.03 6.45
C PRO A 116 -38.38 0.75 6.31
N THR A 117 -38.04 -0.08 5.33
CA THR A 117 -38.55 -1.45 5.26
C THR A 117 -37.43 -2.45 5.45
N PHE A 118 -37.79 -3.60 6.00
CA PHE A 118 -36.85 -4.64 6.43
C PHE A 118 -37.00 -5.89 5.59
N ALA A 119 -35.90 -6.63 5.46
CA ALA A 119 -35.90 -7.88 4.72
C ALA A 119 -36.76 -8.97 5.36
N ASP A 120 -36.81 -8.97 6.70
CA ASP A 120 -37.71 -9.81 7.49
C ASP A 120 -38.72 -8.89 8.17
N PRO A 121 -40.01 -8.95 7.82
CA PRO A 121 -41.03 -8.10 8.43
C PRO A 121 -41.21 -8.30 9.94
N LEU A 122 -40.77 -9.45 10.48
CA LEU A 122 -40.86 -9.76 11.90
C LEU A 122 -39.58 -9.36 12.66
N LYS A 123 -38.51 -8.99 11.95
CA LYS A 123 -37.20 -8.65 12.53
C LYS A 123 -36.56 -7.45 11.84
N ALA A 124 -36.35 -6.38 12.59
CA ALA A 124 -35.80 -5.12 12.08
C ALA A 124 -34.27 -5.12 11.84
N CYS A 125 -33.65 -6.28 11.56
CA CYS A 125 -32.19 -6.40 11.49
C CYS A 125 -31.58 -5.79 10.21
N ARG A 126 -32.22 -6.03 9.05
CA ARG A 126 -31.65 -5.67 7.74
C ARG A 126 -32.59 -4.78 6.95
N VAL A 127 -32.20 -3.51 6.82
CA VAL A 127 -32.90 -2.53 5.99
C VAL A 127 -32.73 -2.86 4.51
N ILE A 128 -33.83 -2.85 3.75
CA ILE A 128 -33.84 -3.06 2.29
C ILE A 128 -34.25 -1.80 1.51
N SER A 129 -35.07 -0.95 2.09
CA SER A 129 -35.47 0.32 1.49
C SER A 129 -35.80 1.38 2.53
N GLY A 130 -35.85 2.62 2.09
CA GLY A 130 -36.12 3.81 2.90
C GLY A 130 -36.01 5.04 2.02
N ARG A 131 -35.69 6.20 2.60
CA ARG A 131 -35.41 7.41 1.83
C ARG A 131 -34.27 8.20 2.46
N TRP A 132 -33.18 8.37 1.73
CA TRP A 132 -32.00 9.09 2.20
C TRP A 132 -31.65 10.25 1.27
N ASN A 133 -31.27 11.38 1.84
CA ASN A 133 -30.77 12.53 1.08
C ASN A 133 -29.24 12.42 0.97
N SER A 134 -28.72 12.34 -0.25
CA SER A 134 -27.27 12.33 -0.51
C SER A 134 -26.67 13.71 -0.26
N LEU A 135 -25.76 13.82 0.70
CA LEU A 135 -25.03 15.07 0.96
C LEU A 135 -24.04 15.43 -0.16
N PHE A 136 -23.60 14.43 -0.94
CA PHE A 136 -22.61 14.63 -2.00
C PHE A 136 -23.24 15.03 -3.33
N THR A 137 -24.45 14.51 -3.63
CA THR A 137 -25.10 14.70 -4.93
C THR A 137 -26.43 15.46 -4.86
N GLY A 138 -26.99 15.65 -3.65
CA GLY A 138 -28.32 16.25 -3.46
C GLY A 138 -29.50 15.38 -3.88
N GLN A 139 -29.25 14.16 -4.38
CA GLN A 139 -30.30 13.24 -4.84
C GLN A 139 -30.92 12.45 -3.70
N GLN A 140 -32.18 12.01 -3.89
CA GLN A 140 -32.85 11.06 -3.01
C GLN A 140 -32.54 9.62 -3.41
N LEU A 141 -32.17 8.80 -2.43
CA LEU A 141 -31.88 7.38 -2.56
C LEU A 141 -33.00 6.58 -1.88
N TYR A 142 -33.45 5.49 -2.50
CA TYR A 142 -34.60 4.71 -2.03
C TYR A 142 -34.29 3.26 -1.64
N CYS A 143 -33.29 2.65 -2.29
CA CYS A 143 -32.93 1.25 -2.07
C CYS A 143 -31.52 1.15 -1.48
N VAL A 144 -31.33 0.17 -0.59
CA VAL A 144 -30.01 -0.14 -0.04
C VAL A 144 -29.29 -1.09 -1.00
N ASN A 145 -28.11 -0.69 -1.48
CA ASN A 145 -27.27 -1.60 -2.25
C ASN A 145 -26.82 -2.77 -1.38
N ARG A 146 -26.92 -3.98 -1.95
CA ARG A 146 -26.47 -5.23 -1.34
C ARG A 146 -24.95 -5.26 -1.22
#